data_AF-A0A967L277-F1
#
_entry.id   AF-A0A967L277-F1
#
_cell.length_a   1.000
_cell.length_b   1.000
_cell.length_c   1.000
_cell.angle_alpha   90.00
_cell.angle_beta   90.00
_cell.angle_gamma   90.00
#
_symmetry.space_group_name_H-M   'P 1'
#
loop_
_entity.id
_entity.type
_entity.pdbx_description
1 polymer ?
#
loop_
_entity_poly.entity_id
_entity_poly.type
_entity_poly.pdbx_seq_one_letter_code
_entity_poly.pdbx_strand_id
1 'polypeptide(L)' 'MSGGRNTDGCESPECLPTWVQGLGTPVWITKRDGTIGYMNQRAEQLLGRPASDCVGHPCHRVIAGRDA' A
#
# COMPACT_ATOMS: atom_id res chain seq x y z
N MET A 1 0.79 -32.22 13.87
CA MET A 1 -0.55 -31.99 13.27
C MET A 1 -0.69 -30.49 13.06
N SER A 2 -0.91 -30.09 11.81
CA SER A 2 -1.08 -28.70 11.38
C SER A 2 -2.32 -28.08 12.03
N GLY A 3 -2.22 -26.81 12.45
CA GLY A 3 -3.34 -25.98 12.86
C GLY A 3 -3.06 -24.56 12.40
N GLY A 4 -3.86 -24.05 11.48
CA GLY A 4 -3.57 -22.87 10.66
C GLY A 4 -3.42 -21.59 11.47
N ARG A 5 -2.46 -20.75 11.06
CA ARG A 5 -2.46 -19.34 11.44
C ARG A 5 -3.65 -18.69 10.76
N ASN A 6 -4.71 -18.42 11.52
CA ASN A 6 -5.78 -17.53 11.12
C ASN A 6 -5.17 -16.17 10.75
N THR A 7 -5.00 -15.91 9.45
CA THR A 7 -4.85 -14.56 8.92
C THR A 7 -6.25 -14.02 8.72
N ASP A 8 -6.95 -13.76 9.83
CA ASP A 8 -8.21 -13.02 9.78
C ASP A 8 -7.88 -11.64 9.19
N GLY A 9 -8.49 -11.38 8.05
CA GLY A 9 -8.18 -10.25 7.17
C GLY A 9 -8.42 -8.94 7.90
N CYS A 10 -7.33 -8.25 8.23
CA CYS A 10 -7.40 -6.85 8.60
C CYS A 10 -7.12 -6.02 7.35
N GLU A 11 -8.18 -5.61 6.67
CA GLU A 11 -8.13 -4.76 5.47
C GLU A 11 -7.90 -3.27 5.80
N SER A 12 -7.62 -2.97 7.08
CA SER A 12 -7.34 -1.62 7.57
C SER A 12 -5.84 -1.31 7.60
N PRO A 13 -5.42 -0.08 7.27
CA PRO A 13 -4.01 0.33 7.27
C PRO A 13 -3.32 0.25 8.65
N GLU A 14 -4.11 0.16 9.73
CA GLU A 14 -3.67 0.08 11.12
C GLU A 14 -3.16 -1.31 11.58
N CYS A 15 -3.24 -2.33 10.71
CA CYS A 15 -2.73 -3.67 11.02
C CYS A 15 -1.47 -4.04 10.22
N LEU A 16 -0.87 -3.06 9.54
CA LEU A 16 0.37 -3.28 8.83
C LEU A 16 1.52 -3.44 9.83
N PRO A 17 2.36 -4.47 9.65
CA PRO A 17 3.57 -4.59 10.45
C PRO A 17 4.41 -3.31 10.34
N THR A 18 4.96 -2.84 11.46
CA THR A 18 5.72 -1.59 11.53
C THR A 18 6.93 -1.56 10.58
N TRP A 19 7.51 -2.72 10.26
CA TRP A 19 8.61 -2.83 9.32
C TRP A 19 8.26 -2.42 7.89
N VAL A 20 6.98 -2.48 7.49
CA VAL A 20 6.53 -2.09 6.14
C VAL A 20 6.83 -0.60 5.89
N GLN A 21 6.65 0.24 6.90
CA GLN A 21 6.97 1.66 6.82
C GLN A 21 8.48 1.92 6.76
N GLY A 22 9.29 1.05 7.37
CA GLY A 22 10.75 1.16 7.41
C GLY A 22 11.47 0.61 6.18
N LEU A 23 10.77 -0.03 5.25
CA LEU A 23 11.39 -0.54 4.02
C LEU A 23 12.03 0.59 3.21
N GLY A 24 13.25 0.33 2.73
CA GLY A 24 13.98 1.25 1.85
C GLY A 24 13.43 1.33 0.43
N THR A 25 12.42 0.53 0.09
CA THR A 25 11.77 0.47 -1.22
C THR A 25 10.38 1.08 -1.18
N PRO A 26 9.90 1.66 -2.31
CA PRO A 26 8.52 2.07 -2.47
C PRO A 26 7.54 0.91 -2.26
N VAL A 27 6.56 1.12 -1.38
CA VAL A 27 5.49 0.14 -1.09
C VAL A 27 4.14 0.84 -1.07
N TRP A 28 3.16 0.23 -1.73
CA TRP A 28 1.74 0.52 -1.55
C TRP A 28 0.98 -0.81 -1.48
N ILE A 29 -0.19 -0.78 -0.85
CA ILE A 29 -1.07 -1.95 -0.72
C ILE A 29 -2.43 -1.56 -1.28
N THR A 30 -2.99 -2.43 -2.11
CA THR A 30 -4.30 -2.26 -2.71
C THR A 30 -5.34 -3.15 -2.03
N LYS A 31 -6.54 -2.63 -1.84
CA LYS A 31 -7.71 -3.40 -1.45
C LYS A 31 -8.16 -4.31 -2.60
N ARG A 32 -9.10 -5.22 -2.31
CA ARG A 32 -9.66 -6.15 -3.31
C ARG A 32 -10.30 -5.44 -4.50
N ASP A 33 -10.86 -4.25 -4.30
CA ASP A 33 -11.45 -3.41 -5.36
C ASP A 33 -10.41 -2.66 -6.21
N GLY A 34 -9.12 -2.86 -5.97
CA GLY A 34 -8.02 -2.20 -6.67
C GLY A 34 -7.75 -0.77 -6.20
N THR A 35 -8.43 -0.28 -5.17
CA THR A 35 -8.13 1.03 -4.57
C THR A 35 -6.91 0.94 -3.65
N ILE A 36 -6.13 2.01 -3.56
CA ILE A 36 -4.98 2.08 -2.65
C ILE A 36 -5.50 2.19 -1.21
N GLY A 37 -5.08 1.27 -0.34
CA GLY A 37 -5.37 1.30 1.10
C GLY A 37 -4.22 1.86 1.96
N TYR A 38 -2.98 1.79 1.46
CA TYR A 38 -1.79 2.24 2.18
C TYR A 38 -0.67 2.62 1.21
N MET A 39 0.19 3.54 1.64
CA MET A 39 1.43 3.92 0.97
C MET A 39 2.51 4.29 1.99
N ASN A 40 3.75 3.85 1.77
CA ASN A 40 4.88 4.27 2.60
C ASN A 40 5.53 5.56 2.07
N GLN A 41 6.38 6.18 2.89
CA GLN A 41 7.08 7.43 2.54
C GLN A 41 7.93 7.30 1.27
N ARG A 42 8.50 6.12 0.98
CA ARG A 42 9.30 5.88 -0.23
C ARG A 42 8.44 5.90 -1.49
N ALA A 43 7.21 5.39 -1.43
CA ALA A 43 6.27 5.48 -2.54
C ALA A 43 5.76 6.91 -2.75
N GLU A 44 5.53 7.68 -1.68
CA GLU A 44 5.23 9.11 -1.81
C GLU A 44 6.34 9.87 -2.56
N GLN A 45 7.61 9.60 -2.20
CA GLN A 45 8.78 10.17 -2.85
C GLN A 45 8.88 9.78 -4.33
N LEU A 46 8.66 8.50 -4.64
CA LEU A 46 8.71 7.99 -6.01
C LEU A 46 7.63 8.66 -6.89
N LEU A 47 6.41 8.80 -6.38
CA LEU A 47 5.27 9.32 -7.14
C LEU A 47 5.17 10.85 -7.11
N GLY A 48 5.90 11.50 -6.20
CA GLY A 48 5.78 12.94 -5.96
C GLY A 48 4.42 13.36 -5.42
N ARG A 49 3.71 12.46 -4.71
CA ARG A 49 2.36 12.68 -4.20
C ARG A 49 2.23 12.12 -2.79
N PRO A 50 1.60 12.85 -1.85
CA PRO A 50 1.38 12.32 -0.51
C PRO A 50 0.34 11.18 -0.53
N ALA A 51 0.41 10.29 0.46
CA ALA A 51 -0.51 9.17 0.60
C ALA A 51 -1.97 9.63 0.71
N SER A 52 -2.22 10.79 1.34
CA SER A 52 -3.55 11.41 1.45
C SER A 52 -4.24 11.63 0.10
N ASP A 53 -3.46 11.87 -0.96
CA ASP A 53 -3.98 12.19 -2.28
C ASP A 53 -4.13 10.94 -3.15
N CYS A 54 -3.69 9.78 -2.64
CA CYS A 54 -3.58 8.53 -3.37
C CYS A 54 -4.44 7.43 -2.77
N VAL A 55 -4.52 7.36 -1.44
CA VAL A 55 -5.38 6.41 -0.73
C VAL A 55 -6.84 6.64 -1.15
N GLY A 56 -7.58 5.55 -1.32
CA GLY A 56 -8.95 5.55 -1.82
C GLY A 56 -9.08 5.68 -3.34
N HIS A 57 -7.99 5.90 -4.08
CA HIS A 57 -8.03 6.01 -5.55
C HIS A 57 -7.61 4.68 -6.21
N PRO A 58 -8.09 4.38 -7.43
CA PRO A 58 -7.68 3.19 -8.18
C PRO A 58 -6.16 3.17 -8.44
N CYS A 59 -5.53 2.03 -8.16
CA CYS A 59 -4.07 1.90 -8.25
C CYS A 59 -3.53 2.16 -9.65
N HIS A 60 -4.19 1.68 -10.71
CA HIS A 60 -3.75 1.85 -12.10
C HIS A 60 -3.74 3.31 -12.57
N ARG A 61 -4.50 4.19 -11.90
CA ARG A 61 -4.53 5.63 -12.21
C ARG A 61 -3.42 6.39 -11.48
N VAL A 62 -3.09 5.94 -10.26
CA VAL A 62 -2.09 6.58 -9.40
C VAL A 62 -0.69 6.08 -9.71
N ILE A 63 -0.54 4.76 -9.86
CA ILE A 63 0.69 4.04 -10.17
C ILE A 63 0.72 3.77 -11.67
N ALA A 64 1.06 4.81 -12.43
CA ALA A 64 1.29 4.70 -13.86
C ALA A 64 2.67 5.28 -14.15
N GLY A 65 3.49 4.54 -14.91
CA GLY A 65 4.69 5.11 -15.50
C GLY A 65 4.27 6.27 -16.39
N ARG A 66 4.78 7.47 -16.12
CA ARG A 66 4.77 8.52 -17.13
C ARG A 66 6.00 8.28 -17.97
N ASP A 67 5.79 8.05 -19.26
CA ASP A 67 6.90 8.10 -20.22
C ASP A 67 7.55 9.48 -20.09
N ALA A 68 8.85 9.49 -19.83
CA ALA A 68 9.65 10.71 -19.67
C ALA A 68 9.86 11.42 -21.02
#